data_AF-W4G7L1-F1
#
_entry.id   AF-W4G7L1-F1
#
_cell.length_a   1.000
_cell.length_b   1.000
_cell.length_c   1.000
_cell.angle_alpha   90.00
_cell.angle_beta   90.00
_cell.angle_gamma   90.00
#
_symmetry.space_group_name_H-M   'P 1'
#
loop_
_entity.id
_entity.type
_entity.pdbx_description
1 polymer ?
#
loop_
_entity_poly.entity_id
_entity_poly.type
_entity_poly.pdbx_seq_one_letter_code
_entity_poly.pdbx_strand_id
1 'polypeptide(L)'
;MAKTVAKLRAIMNHLDVSTLEQYFVHEVEPFFVCDKVTVDVFNGYFGKGQPRIPLRCVELVEDRVLVVEYPISRVHESTKAEFSCEFLQSCGDGFAFGLAGSMTCHRPGHPDKEADATFTPLNSTPGRTTLPVLKDGSTRRFQDWITFAVEVGRYQSWASLERAAHWWFEYTGVQYVLLIKVSKRARAMAYRLYDVQDYDETNQVPPPAAAAATFRYQTHGAPVNVTLDNRRILSIPPTVNLPPGVNDTTVIDLRLVMRQVIDSI
;
A
#
# COMPACT_ATOMS: atom_id res chain seq x y z
N MET A 1 -1.69 -23.46 22.73
CA MET A 1 -2.06 -24.20 21.50
C MET A 1 -2.39 -23.18 20.41
N ALA A 2 -1.75 -23.28 19.25
CA ALA A 2 -2.02 -22.41 18.11
C ALA A 2 -3.45 -22.61 17.57
N LYS A 3 -4.06 -21.56 17.02
CA LYS A 3 -5.36 -21.66 16.34
C LYS A 3 -5.22 -22.42 15.03
N THR A 4 -6.33 -22.97 14.54
CA THR A 4 -6.45 -23.52 13.18
C THR A 4 -7.20 -22.53 12.31
N VAL A 5 -7.13 -22.68 10.98
CA VAL A 5 -7.92 -21.88 10.03
C VAL A 5 -9.41 -21.96 10.34
N ALA A 6 -9.92 -23.14 10.72
CA ALA A 6 -11.33 -23.33 11.10
C ALA A 6 -11.70 -22.54 12.36
N LYS A 7 -10.83 -22.51 13.38
CA LYS A 7 -11.05 -21.72 14.60
C LYS A 7 -11.01 -20.23 14.32
N LEU A 8 -10.06 -19.75 13.50
CA LEU A 8 -10.00 -18.34 13.11
C LEU A 8 -11.25 -17.94 12.32
N ARG A 9 -11.69 -18.76 11.35
CA ARG A 9 -12.92 -18.54 10.61
C ARG A 9 -14.15 -18.42 11.51
N ALA A 10 -14.29 -19.30 12.50
CA ALA A 10 -15.38 -19.23 13.47
C ALA A 10 -15.37 -17.90 14.25
N ILE A 11 -14.21 -17.47 14.75
CA ILE A 11 -14.05 -16.18 15.45
C ILE A 11 -14.47 -15.02 14.55
N MET A 12 -13.95 -14.97 13.33
CA MET A 12 -14.24 -13.89 12.37
C MET A 12 -15.72 -13.86 11.97
N ASN A 13 -16.37 -15.01 11.88
CA ASN A 13 -17.81 -15.09 11.57
C ASN A 13 -18.68 -14.63 12.76
N HIS A 14 -18.20 -14.77 14.00
CA HIS A 14 -18.89 -14.30 15.20
C HIS A 14 -18.58 -12.85 15.57
N LEU A 15 -17.66 -12.18 14.88
CA LEU A 15 -17.46 -10.75 15.06
C LEU A 15 -18.75 -9.99 14.71
N ASP A 16 -19.18 -9.13 15.63
CA ASP A 16 -20.22 -8.16 15.37
C ASP A 16 -19.63 -6.99 14.57
N VAL A 17 -19.98 -6.94 13.28
CA VAL A 17 -19.49 -5.91 12.37
C VAL A 17 -20.03 -4.53 12.73
N SER A 18 -21.21 -4.41 13.33
CA SER A 18 -21.75 -3.11 13.72
C SER A 18 -20.96 -2.51 14.88
N THR A 19 -20.55 -3.34 15.84
CA THR A 19 -19.62 -2.92 16.90
C THR A 19 -18.27 -2.49 16.32
N LEU A 20 -17.75 -3.25 15.35
CA LEU A 20 -16.48 -2.92 14.69
C LEU A 20 -16.54 -1.61 13.90
N GLU A 21 -17.63 -1.36 13.17
CA GLU A 21 -17.86 -0.10 12.46
C GLU A 21 -17.90 1.08 13.43
N GLN A 22 -18.62 0.94 14.56
CA GLN A 22 -18.70 1.99 15.58
C GLN A 22 -17.34 2.26 16.25
N TYR A 23 -16.53 1.22 16.46
CA TYR A 23 -15.20 1.35 17.05
C TYR A 23 -14.32 2.32 16.25
N PHE A 24 -14.23 2.14 14.92
CA PHE A 24 -13.41 3.01 14.07
C PHE A 24 -13.99 4.40 13.81
N VAL A 25 -15.27 4.66 14.13
CA VAL A 25 -15.81 6.03 14.05
C VAL A 25 -15.08 6.98 15.01
N HIS A 26 -14.66 6.46 16.17
CA HIS A 26 -14.13 7.25 17.28
C HIS A 26 -12.66 6.96 17.60
N GLU A 27 -12.20 5.72 17.37
CA GLU A 27 -10.86 5.26 17.72
C GLU A 27 -9.94 5.14 16.51
N VAL A 28 -8.63 5.31 16.75
CA VAL A 28 -7.55 5.13 15.76
C VAL A 28 -6.62 3.97 16.09
N GLU A 29 -6.86 3.28 17.21
CA GLU A 29 -6.12 2.09 17.58
C GLU A 29 -6.65 0.85 16.83
N PRO A 30 -5.82 -0.16 16.57
CA PRO A 30 -6.29 -1.42 16.02
C PRO A 30 -7.25 -2.16 16.97
N PHE A 31 -8.32 -2.73 16.42
CA PHE A 31 -9.23 -3.60 17.15
C PHE A 31 -8.63 -5.00 17.27
N PHE A 32 -8.35 -5.44 18.50
CA PHE A 32 -7.86 -6.79 18.76
C PHE A 32 -8.96 -7.84 18.54
N VAL A 33 -8.69 -8.84 17.69
CA VAL A 33 -9.62 -9.94 17.43
C VAL A 33 -9.27 -11.15 18.27
N CYS A 34 -8.06 -11.68 18.12
CA CYS A 34 -7.60 -12.85 18.85
C CYS A 34 -6.08 -13.02 18.78
N ASP A 35 -5.53 -13.88 19.65
CA ASP A 35 -4.11 -14.22 19.75
C ASP A 35 -3.79 -15.63 19.22
N LYS A 36 -2.52 -16.04 19.27
CA LYS A 36 -2.07 -17.42 18.95
C LYS A 36 -2.41 -17.85 17.52
N VAL A 37 -2.36 -16.91 16.58
CA VAL A 37 -2.52 -17.15 15.14
C VAL A 37 -1.14 -17.18 14.50
N THR A 38 -0.77 -18.31 13.92
CA THR A 38 0.48 -18.41 13.15
C THR A 38 0.32 -17.77 11.78
N VAL A 39 1.43 -17.44 11.13
CA VAL A 39 1.47 -16.96 9.74
C VAL A 39 0.71 -17.88 8.79
N ASP A 40 0.91 -19.20 8.87
CA ASP A 40 0.21 -20.15 7.99
C ASP A 40 -1.31 -20.12 8.17
N VAL A 41 -1.78 -19.94 9.41
CA VAL A 41 -3.21 -19.87 9.72
C VAL A 41 -3.79 -18.55 9.24
N PHE A 42 -3.05 -17.44 9.40
CA PHE A 42 -3.42 -16.13 8.88
C PHE A 42 -3.54 -16.17 7.35
N ASN A 43 -2.49 -16.61 6.65
CA ASN A 43 -2.44 -16.70 5.18
C ASN A 43 -3.49 -17.67 4.64
N GLY A 44 -3.70 -18.80 5.33
CA GLY A 44 -4.73 -19.77 4.97
C GLY A 44 -6.15 -19.23 5.06
N TYR A 45 -6.42 -18.24 5.93
CA TYR A 45 -7.73 -17.61 6.05
C TYR A 45 -7.86 -16.34 5.20
N PHE A 46 -6.96 -15.38 5.35
CA PHE A 46 -7.06 -14.06 4.71
C PHE A 46 -6.47 -14.02 3.30
N GLY A 47 -5.31 -14.65 3.06
CA GLY A 47 -4.62 -14.56 1.77
C GLY A 47 -5.15 -15.53 0.70
N LYS A 48 -5.72 -16.66 1.12
CA LYS A 48 -6.25 -17.71 0.20
C LYS A 48 -7.76 -17.93 0.31
N GLY A 49 -8.40 -17.33 1.30
CA GLY A 49 -9.84 -17.49 1.55
C GLY A 49 -10.68 -16.39 0.93
N GLN A 50 -11.98 -16.39 1.28
CA GLN A 50 -12.89 -15.26 1.08
C GLN A 50 -13.26 -14.73 2.46
N PRO A 51 -12.39 -13.93 3.09
CA PRO A 51 -12.61 -13.49 4.45
C PRO A 51 -13.76 -12.47 4.50
N ARG A 52 -14.51 -12.47 5.60
CA ARG A 52 -15.60 -11.50 5.83
C ARG A 52 -15.07 -10.07 5.93
N ILE A 53 -13.87 -9.92 6.50
CA ILE A 53 -13.13 -8.66 6.59
C ILE A 53 -11.94 -8.79 5.61
N PRO A 54 -11.78 -7.87 4.65
CA PRO A 54 -10.70 -7.93 3.66
C PRO A 54 -9.30 -7.97 4.28
N LEU A 55 -8.33 -8.57 3.58
CA LEU A 55 -6.94 -8.64 4.05
C LEU A 55 -6.35 -7.24 4.31
N ARG A 56 -6.63 -6.26 3.45
CA ARG A 56 -6.25 -4.84 3.62
C ARG A 56 -6.78 -4.17 4.90
N CYS A 57 -7.75 -4.77 5.59
CA CYS A 57 -8.27 -4.27 6.85
C CYS A 57 -7.60 -4.90 8.08
N VAL A 58 -6.71 -5.88 7.92
CA VAL A 58 -6.16 -6.66 9.03
C VAL A 58 -4.64 -6.72 9.02
N GLU A 59 -4.06 -6.87 10.21
CA GLU A 59 -2.64 -7.12 10.42
C GLU A 59 -2.46 -8.34 11.34
N LEU A 60 -1.35 -9.06 11.14
CA LEU A 60 -0.85 -10.04 12.10
C LEU A 60 0.38 -9.45 12.79
N VAL A 61 0.28 -9.20 14.10
CA VAL A 61 1.37 -8.64 14.91
C VAL A 61 1.59 -9.51 16.14
N GLU A 62 2.77 -10.11 16.27
CA GLU A 62 3.12 -10.98 17.43
C GLU A 62 2.05 -12.05 17.71
N ASP A 63 1.67 -12.81 16.68
CA ASP A 63 0.61 -13.83 16.70
C ASP A 63 -0.81 -13.31 17.02
N ARG A 64 -1.03 -11.99 16.99
CA ARG A 64 -2.33 -11.35 17.21
C ARG A 64 -2.92 -10.85 15.91
N VAL A 65 -4.17 -11.22 15.65
CA VAL A 65 -4.95 -10.67 14.54
C VAL A 65 -5.60 -9.38 15.02
N LEU A 66 -5.30 -8.30 14.30
CA LEU A 66 -5.85 -6.98 14.54
C LEU A 66 -6.64 -6.55 13.31
N VAL A 67 -7.80 -5.92 13.50
CA VAL A 67 -8.40 -5.09 12.46
C VAL A 67 -7.81 -3.70 12.61
N VAL A 68 -7.34 -3.10 11.53
CA VAL A 68 -6.66 -1.80 11.54
C VAL A 68 -7.48 -0.69 10.89
N GLU A 69 -8.46 -1.06 10.07
CA GLU A 69 -9.44 -0.15 9.48
C GLU A 69 -10.69 -0.95 9.07
N TYR A 70 -11.87 -0.54 9.53
CA TYR A 70 -13.15 -1.09 9.05
C TYR A 70 -14.33 -0.14 9.34
N PRO A 71 -15.30 0.00 8.42
CA PRO A 71 -15.24 -0.43 7.04
C PRO A 71 -14.30 0.48 6.26
N ILE A 72 -13.82 0.03 5.11
CA ILE A 72 -13.03 0.89 4.24
C ILE A 72 -13.92 2.01 3.73
N SER A 73 -13.54 3.24 4.06
CA SER A 73 -14.39 4.40 3.80
C SER A 73 -14.41 4.77 2.32
N ARG A 74 -15.48 5.41 1.86
CA ARG A 74 -15.53 5.99 0.49
C ARG A 74 -14.36 6.95 0.24
N VAL A 75 -13.95 7.72 1.25
CA VAL A 75 -12.79 8.61 1.16
C VAL A 75 -11.49 7.85 0.91
N HIS A 76 -11.31 6.69 1.55
CA HIS A 76 -10.15 5.82 1.32
C HIS A 76 -10.13 5.32 -0.12
N GLU A 77 -11.24 4.76 -0.59
CA GLU A 77 -11.36 4.25 -1.97
C GLU A 77 -11.18 5.35 -3.01
N SER A 78 -11.77 6.52 -2.80
CA SER A 78 -11.56 7.68 -3.66
C SER A 78 -10.10 8.12 -3.62
N THR A 79 -9.44 8.17 -2.44
CA THR A 79 -8.04 8.61 -2.35
C THR A 79 -7.09 7.72 -3.16
N LYS A 80 -7.23 6.39 -3.08
CA LYS A 80 -6.41 5.49 -3.89
C LYS A 80 -6.72 5.60 -5.39
N ALA A 81 -7.99 5.81 -5.75
CA ALA A 81 -8.43 5.91 -7.14
C ALA A 81 -7.92 7.20 -7.79
N GLU A 82 -8.15 8.35 -7.16
CA GLU A 82 -7.70 9.65 -7.66
C GLU A 82 -6.17 9.73 -7.68
N PHE A 83 -5.48 9.18 -6.68
CA PHE A 83 -4.02 9.08 -6.73
C PHE A 83 -3.54 8.29 -7.96
N SER A 84 -4.18 7.16 -8.26
CA SER A 84 -3.82 6.33 -9.41
C SER A 84 -4.11 7.06 -10.74
N CYS A 85 -5.23 7.79 -10.83
CA CYS A 85 -5.53 8.63 -11.97
C CYS A 85 -4.47 9.72 -12.18
N GLU A 86 -4.09 10.44 -11.13
CA GLU A 86 -3.09 11.49 -11.20
C GLU A 86 -1.69 10.96 -11.54
N PHE A 87 -1.32 9.79 -11.02
CA PHE A 87 -0.10 9.10 -11.43
C PHE A 87 -0.07 8.88 -12.95
N LEU A 88 -1.13 8.29 -13.51
CA LEU A 88 -1.21 7.96 -14.94
C LEU A 88 -1.22 9.20 -15.83
N GLN A 89 -1.86 10.29 -15.39
CA GLN A 89 -1.88 11.55 -16.13
C GLN A 89 -0.54 12.27 -16.10
N SER A 90 0.20 12.14 -14.99
CA SER A 90 1.44 12.88 -14.77
C SER A 90 2.69 12.16 -15.31
N CYS A 91 2.61 10.87 -15.56
CA CYS A 91 3.75 10.05 -16.01
C CYS A 91 4.06 10.15 -17.52
N GLY A 92 3.26 10.91 -18.28
CA GLY A 92 3.37 11.01 -19.73
C GLY A 92 2.49 9.94 -20.40
N ASP A 93 3.06 8.79 -20.73
CA ASP A 93 2.30 7.63 -21.22
C ASP A 93 1.90 6.68 -20.08
N GLY A 94 0.70 6.90 -19.54
CA GLY A 94 0.11 6.02 -18.51
C GLY A 94 -0.06 4.57 -18.95
N PHE A 95 -0.14 4.28 -20.25
CA PHE A 95 -0.24 2.90 -20.74
C PHE A 95 1.08 2.14 -20.66
N ALA A 96 2.19 2.78 -20.33
CA ALA A 96 3.46 2.10 -20.11
C ALA A 96 3.55 1.38 -18.75
N PHE A 97 2.60 1.63 -17.84
CA PHE A 97 2.61 1.13 -16.46
C PHE A 97 1.53 0.09 -16.25
N GLY A 98 1.87 -0.99 -15.55
CA GLY A 98 0.90 -1.94 -15.05
C GLY A 98 0.27 -1.45 -13.75
N LEU A 99 -1.06 -1.57 -13.67
CA LEU A 99 -1.85 -1.31 -12.48
C LEU A 99 -2.32 -2.65 -11.93
N ALA A 100 -1.72 -3.09 -10.83
CA ALA A 100 -2.15 -4.31 -10.14
C ALA A 100 -3.21 -4.00 -9.05
N GLY A 101 -3.49 -2.73 -8.77
CA GLY A 101 -4.52 -2.30 -7.84
C GLY A 101 -4.27 -2.86 -6.44
N SER A 102 -5.35 -3.30 -5.78
CA SER A 102 -5.26 -4.00 -4.49
C SER A 102 -4.87 -5.46 -4.72
N MET A 103 -3.56 -5.73 -4.69
CA MET A 103 -2.99 -7.06 -4.93
C MET A 103 -2.50 -7.69 -3.63
N THR A 104 -2.96 -8.91 -3.35
CA THR A 104 -2.39 -9.75 -2.27
C THR A 104 -1.01 -10.27 -2.70
N CYS A 105 0.00 -9.95 -1.89
CA CYS A 105 1.38 -10.34 -2.09
C CYS A 105 1.83 -11.31 -0.99
N HIS A 106 2.68 -12.27 -1.38
CA HIS A 106 3.21 -13.31 -0.50
C HIS A 106 4.71 -13.15 -0.30
N ARG A 107 5.16 -13.33 0.94
CA ARG A 107 6.58 -13.55 1.30
C ARG A 107 6.66 -14.80 2.17
N PRO A 108 7.53 -15.78 1.86
CA PRO A 108 7.68 -16.98 2.68
C PRO A 108 7.95 -16.65 4.15
N GLY A 109 7.20 -17.28 5.06
CA GLY A 109 7.37 -17.08 6.51
C GLY A 109 6.76 -15.78 7.07
N HIS A 110 6.09 -14.96 6.25
CA HIS A 110 5.45 -13.71 6.69
C HIS A 110 3.95 -13.70 6.39
N PRO A 111 3.16 -12.92 7.14
CA PRO A 111 1.75 -12.72 6.80
C PRO A 111 1.63 -12.14 5.39
N ASP A 112 0.68 -12.62 4.61
CA ASP A 112 0.30 -12.06 3.33
C ASP A 112 -0.14 -10.61 3.52
N LYS A 113 0.17 -9.74 2.56
CA LYS A 113 -0.18 -8.31 2.61
C LYS A 113 -0.87 -7.89 1.33
N GLU A 114 -1.90 -7.09 1.47
CA GLU A 114 -2.56 -6.42 0.35
C GLU A 114 -2.33 -4.90 0.49
N ALA A 115 -1.78 -4.29 -0.56
CA ALA A 115 -1.65 -2.83 -0.65
C ALA A 115 -2.95 -2.21 -1.18
N ASP A 116 -3.12 -0.90 -0.99
CA ASP A 116 -4.28 -0.20 -1.52
C ASP A 116 -4.18 0.02 -3.03
N ALA A 117 -2.99 0.42 -3.49
CA ALA A 117 -2.66 0.47 -4.91
C ALA A 117 -1.20 0.03 -5.15
N THR A 118 -0.96 -0.60 -6.29
CA THR A 118 0.37 -1.07 -6.69
C THR A 118 0.60 -0.81 -8.17
N PHE A 119 1.86 -0.46 -8.48
CA PHE A 119 2.33 -0.16 -9.83
C PHE A 119 3.54 -1.03 -10.16
N THR A 120 3.64 -1.38 -11.43
CA THR A 120 4.60 -2.37 -11.94
C THR A 120 5.00 -2.05 -13.38
N PRO A 121 6.16 -2.50 -13.88
CA PRO A 121 6.37 -2.60 -15.32
C PRO A 121 5.31 -3.52 -15.98
N LEU A 122 5.06 -3.33 -17.27
CA LEU A 122 4.28 -4.26 -18.09
C LEU A 122 5.13 -5.41 -18.57
N ASN A 123 4.51 -6.55 -18.92
CA ASN A 123 5.25 -7.69 -19.47
C ASN A 123 5.98 -7.32 -20.77
N SER A 124 5.47 -6.33 -21.49
CA SER A 124 6.03 -5.78 -22.72
C SER A 124 6.95 -4.57 -22.52
N THR A 125 7.19 -4.09 -21.29
CA THR A 125 8.03 -2.90 -21.06
C THR A 125 9.44 -3.12 -21.65
N PRO A 126 9.85 -2.34 -22.67
CA PRO A 126 11.15 -2.50 -23.31
C PRO A 126 12.27 -2.05 -22.38
N GLY A 127 13.43 -2.72 -22.45
CA GLY A 127 14.64 -2.28 -21.74
C GLY A 127 14.64 -2.46 -20.23
N ARG A 128 13.60 -3.11 -19.67
CA ARG A 128 13.57 -3.45 -18.23
C ARG A 128 14.67 -4.43 -17.85
N THR A 129 15.06 -4.41 -16.58
CA THR A 129 15.95 -5.41 -15.98
C THR A 129 15.30 -6.80 -15.98
N THR A 130 16.11 -7.82 -15.68
CA THR A 130 15.57 -9.14 -15.32
C THR A 130 14.67 -9.06 -14.11
N LEU A 131 13.79 -10.04 -13.98
CA LEU A 131 12.92 -10.20 -12.82
C LEU A 131 13.73 -10.22 -11.51
N PRO A 132 13.20 -9.67 -10.40
CA PRO A 132 13.88 -9.68 -9.12
C PRO A 132 14.22 -11.10 -8.65
N VAL A 133 15.47 -11.28 -8.20
CA VAL A 133 15.93 -12.53 -7.57
C VAL A 133 15.64 -12.45 -6.07
N LEU A 134 14.96 -13.46 -5.54
CA LEU A 134 14.56 -13.57 -4.14
C LEU A 134 15.74 -14.06 -3.26
N LYS A 135 15.59 -13.93 -1.94
CA LYS A 135 16.62 -14.35 -0.96
C LYS A 135 16.98 -15.84 -1.04
N ASP A 136 16.07 -16.68 -1.52
CA ASP A 136 16.30 -18.12 -1.73
C ASP A 136 16.93 -18.45 -3.10
N GLY A 137 17.29 -17.44 -3.89
CA GLY A 137 17.87 -17.58 -5.22
C GLY A 137 16.85 -17.84 -6.34
N SER A 138 15.57 -17.99 -6.02
CA SER A 138 14.52 -18.11 -7.03
C SER A 138 14.16 -16.75 -7.62
N THR A 139 13.45 -16.74 -8.75
CA THR A 139 13.04 -15.51 -9.43
C THR A 139 11.58 -15.21 -9.16
N ARG A 140 11.27 -13.94 -8.86
CA ARG A 140 9.89 -13.48 -8.70
C ARG A 140 9.09 -13.71 -9.99
N ARG A 141 7.85 -14.20 -9.88
CA ARG A 141 6.96 -14.29 -11.04
C ARG A 141 6.60 -12.88 -11.51
N PHE A 142 6.48 -12.71 -12.82
CA PHE A 142 6.18 -11.40 -13.42
C PHE A 142 4.92 -10.76 -12.81
N GLN A 143 3.85 -11.53 -12.66
CA GLN A 143 2.57 -11.08 -12.09
C GLN A 143 2.66 -10.61 -10.63
N ASP A 144 3.71 -11.00 -9.89
CA ASP A 144 3.92 -10.61 -8.50
C ASP A 144 4.94 -9.46 -8.37
N TRP A 145 5.51 -8.98 -9.48
CA TRP A 145 6.53 -7.93 -9.48
C TRP A 145 5.90 -6.57 -9.23
N ILE A 146 6.12 -6.02 -8.03
CA ILE A 146 5.73 -4.66 -7.66
C ILE A 146 6.97 -3.79 -7.53
N THR A 147 6.92 -2.59 -8.09
CA THR A 147 7.98 -1.58 -7.95
C THR A 147 7.54 -0.37 -7.13
N PHE A 148 6.23 -0.11 -7.03
CA PHE A 148 5.69 0.96 -6.20
C PHE A 148 4.41 0.52 -5.50
N ALA A 149 4.39 0.65 -4.17
CA ALA A 149 3.23 0.35 -3.33
C ALA A 149 2.69 1.62 -2.66
N VAL A 150 1.37 1.74 -2.58
CA VAL A 150 0.68 2.83 -1.91
C VAL A 150 -0.23 2.26 -0.82
N GLU A 151 -0.16 2.85 0.36
CA GLU A 151 -1.03 2.57 1.50
C GLU A 151 -1.75 3.86 1.90
N VAL A 152 -3.08 3.80 1.96
CA VAL A 152 -3.94 4.88 2.40
C VAL A 152 -4.43 4.54 3.80
N GLY A 153 -4.30 5.47 4.74
CA GLY A 153 -4.82 5.29 6.09
C GLY A 153 -5.82 6.35 6.46
N ARG A 154 -7.07 5.93 6.71
CA ARG A 154 -8.10 6.82 7.25
C ARG A 154 -8.12 6.77 8.76
N TYR A 155 -8.17 5.56 9.33
CA TYR A 155 -8.22 5.35 10.79
C TYR A 155 -6.86 4.96 11.38
N GLN A 156 -6.06 4.21 10.63
CA GLN A 156 -4.76 3.69 11.06
C GLN A 156 -3.83 4.78 11.61
N SER A 157 -3.18 4.51 12.75
CA SER A 157 -2.08 5.35 13.23
C SER A 157 -0.89 5.33 12.25
N TRP A 158 0.01 6.30 12.38
CA TRP A 158 1.26 6.28 11.59
C TRP A 158 2.06 5.00 11.85
N ALA A 159 2.10 4.51 13.08
CA ALA A 159 2.77 3.27 13.43
C ALA A 159 2.19 2.05 12.68
N SER A 160 0.87 2.00 12.43
CA SER A 160 0.27 0.94 11.61
C SER A 160 0.66 1.08 10.13
N LEU A 161 0.59 2.28 9.57
CA LEU A 161 1.03 2.52 8.19
C LEU A 161 2.53 2.24 8.00
N GLU A 162 3.36 2.53 8.99
CA GLU A 162 4.80 2.25 8.96
C GLU A 162 5.11 0.76 9.08
N ARG A 163 4.33 -0.02 9.85
CA ARG A 163 4.42 -1.49 9.81
C ARG A 163 4.07 -2.04 8.44
N ALA A 164 3.03 -1.49 7.79
CA ALA A 164 2.70 -1.83 6.41
C ALA A 164 3.85 -1.48 5.45
N ALA A 165 4.47 -0.30 5.60
CA ALA A 165 5.62 0.11 4.81
C ALA A 165 6.82 -0.84 4.98
N HIS A 166 7.13 -1.21 6.23
CA HIS A 166 8.21 -2.15 6.55
C HIS A 166 8.03 -3.50 5.84
N TRP A 167 6.79 -3.99 5.72
CA TRP A 167 6.52 -5.19 4.93
C TRP A 167 6.90 -5.02 3.45
N TRP A 168 6.64 -3.86 2.87
CA TRP A 168 6.99 -3.58 1.47
C TRP A 168 8.48 -3.34 1.25
N PHE A 169 9.22 -2.82 2.23
CA PHE A 169 10.67 -2.60 2.10
C PHE A 169 11.43 -3.89 1.83
N GLU A 170 11.00 -5.00 2.44
CA GLU A 170 11.63 -6.31 2.21
C GLU A 170 10.94 -7.13 1.11
N TYR A 171 9.97 -6.55 0.39
CA TYR A 171 9.39 -7.17 -0.79
C TYR A 171 10.30 -6.92 -1.99
N THR A 172 11.16 -7.91 -2.32
CA THR A 172 12.16 -7.81 -3.39
C THR A 172 11.55 -7.29 -4.70
N GLY A 173 12.03 -6.14 -5.17
CA GLY A 173 11.56 -5.47 -6.38
C GLY A 173 10.96 -4.09 -6.12
N VAL A 174 10.40 -3.84 -4.93
CA VAL A 174 9.85 -2.53 -4.56
C VAL A 174 10.95 -1.49 -4.53
N GLN A 175 10.67 -0.33 -5.15
CA GLN A 175 11.54 0.84 -5.22
C GLN A 175 11.02 1.97 -4.36
N TYR A 176 9.69 2.13 -4.28
CA TYR A 176 9.04 3.18 -3.51
C TYR A 176 7.88 2.61 -2.69
N VAL A 177 7.65 3.23 -1.53
CA VAL A 177 6.42 3.06 -0.75
C VAL A 177 5.88 4.42 -0.37
N LEU A 178 4.61 4.68 -0.70
CA LEU A 178 3.93 5.92 -0.33
C LEU A 178 2.84 5.64 0.69
N LEU A 179 2.94 6.32 1.84
CA LEU A 179 1.89 6.34 2.85
C LEU A 179 1.11 7.64 2.72
N ILE A 180 -0.20 7.56 2.58
CA ILE A 180 -1.11 8.72 2.57
C ILE A 180 -2.06 8.61 3.75
N LYS A 181 -2.02 9.57 4.67
CA LYS A 181 -3.01 9.67 5.75
C LYS A 181 -4.09 10.66 5.38
N VAL A 182 -5.36 10.26 5.45
CA VAL A 182 -6.50 11.08 5.02
C VAL A 182 -7.52 11.27 6.15
N SER A 183 -8.14 12.45 6.22
CA SER A 183 -9.20 12.77 7.19
C SER A 183 -10.61 12.38 6.70
N LYS A 184 -11.60 12.38 7.60
CA LYS A 184 -12.99 11.91 7.34
C LYS A 184 -13.68 12.52 6.11
N ARG A 185 -13.30 13.74 5.74
CA ARG A 185 -13.91 14.48 4.64
C ARG A 185 -12.88 14.84 3.56
N ALA A 186 -11.74 14.15 3.54
CA ALA A 186 -10.57 14.47 2.71
C ALA A 186 -10.02 15.91 2.85
N ARG A 187 -10.53 16.76 3.76
CA ARG A 187 -10.09 18.16 3.92
C ARG A 187 -8.73 18.35 4.60
N ALA A 188 -8.08 17.26 4.93
CA ALA A 188 -6.73 17.21 5.47
C ALA A 188 -6.09 15.89 5.06
N MET A 189 -4.85 15.98 4.60
CA MET A 189 -3.99 14.85 4.25
C MET A 189 -2.58 15.09 4.80
N ALA A 190 -1.82 14.01 4.92
CA ALA A 190 -0.38 14.02 5.17
C ALA A 190 0.23 12.85 4.40
N TYR A 191 1.52 12.90 4.08
CA TYR A 191 2.17 11.79 3.40
C TYR A 191 3.60 11.57 3.86
N ARG A 192 4.07 10.33 3.64
CA ARG A 192 5.47 9.92 3.76
C ARG A 192 5.81 9.06 2.55
N LEU A 193 6.77 9.49 1.76
CA LEU A 193 7.36 8.74 0.67
C LEU A 193 8.68 8.13 1.16
N TYR A 194 8.81 6.82 1.00
CA TYR A 194 10.03 6.09 1.30
C TYR A 194 10.68 5.64 0.00
N ASP A 195 11.99 5.88 -0.08
CA ASP A 195 12.86 5.33 -1.10
C ASP A 195 13.48 4.04 -0.55
N VAL A 196 13.19 2.90 -1.18
CA VAL A 196 13.62 1.59 -0.68
C VAL A 196 15.10 1.33 -0.94
N GLN A 197 15.77 2.10 -1.81
CA GLN A 197 17.23 1.98 -1.98
C GLN A 197 18.00 2.30 -0.71
N ASP A 198 17.43 3.12 0.17
CA ASP A 198 18.05 3.51 1.44
C ASP A 198 17.71 2.55 2.59
N TYR A 199 17.04 1.41 2.32
CA TYR A 199 16.71 0.42 3.34
C TYR A 199 17.89 -0.54 3.59
N ASP A 200 18.43 -0.51 4.81
CA ASP A 200 19.64 -1.24 5.20
C ASP A 200 19.35 -2.57 5.94
N GLU A 201 18.18 -3.18 5.75
CA GLU A 201 17.72 -4.44 6.39
C GLU A 201 17.87 -4.49 7.93
N THR A 202 18.09 -3.35 8.62
CA THR A 202 18.32 -3.30 10.08
C THR A 202 17.06 -3.44 10.93
N ASN A 203 15.92 -3.86 10.34
CA ASN A 203 14.58 -3.86 10.95
C ASN A 203 14.13 -2.47 11.48
N GLN A 204 14.79 -1.39 11.05
CA GLN A 204 14.36 -0.03 11.36
C GLN A 204 13.71 0.59 10.13
N VAL A 205 12.59 1.28 10.34
CA VAL A 205 11.96 2.09 9.30
C VAL A 205 12.88 3.28 9.02
N PRO A 206 13.45 3.42 7.82
CA PRO A 206 14.31 4.55 7.49
C PRO A 206 13.49 5.85 7.53
N PRO A 207 14.12 7.04 7.70
CA PRO A 207 13.40 8.28 7.55
C PRO A 207 12.80 8.39 6.13
N PRO A 208 11.60 8.99 5.97
CA PRO A 208 11.03 9.16 4.64
C PRO A 208 11.89 10.10 3.79
N ALA A 209 12.11 9.75 2.53
CA ALA A 209 12.81 10.56 1.54
C ALA A 209 12.10 11.90 1.29
N ALA A 210 10.77 11.90 1.39
CA ALA A 210 9.97 13.11 1.41
C ALA A 210 8.75 12.93 2.32
N ALA A 211 8.38 13.99 3.03
CA ALA A 211 7.17 13.99 3.85
C ALA A 211 6.56 15.38 3.87
N ALA A 212 5.23 15.42 3.96
CA ALA A 212 4.54 16.63 4.38
C ALA A 212 3.80 16.37 5.68
N ALA A 213 3.93 17.31 6.61
CA ALA A 213 3.00 17.45 7.72
C ALA A 213 1.57 17.64 7.20
N THR A 214 0.59 17.58 8.10
CA THR A 214 -0.82 17.71 7.71
C THR A 214 -1.08 19.01 6.96
N PHE A 215 -1.44 18.90 5.69
CA PHE A 215 -1.90 19.99 4.86
C PHE A 215 -3.41 19.93 4.73
N ARG A 216 -4.05 21.11 4.76
CA ARG A 216 -5.51 21.26 4.72
C ARG A 216 -5.96 21.70 3.34
N TYR A 217 -7.19 21.36 2.98
CA TYR A 217 -7.83 21.84 1.77
C TYR A 217 -7.80 23.37 1.70
N GLN A 218 -7.33 23.88 0.57
CA GLN A 218 -7.27 25.29 0.23
C GLN A 218 -7.54 25.39 -1.27
N THR A 219 -8.46 26.27 -1.67
CA THR A 219 -8.85 26.44 -3.08
C THR A 219 -7.65 26.80 -3.96
N HIS A 220 -6.71 27.59 -3.44
CA HIS A 220 -5.50 28.03 -4.14
C HIS A 220 -4.22 27.74 -3.32
N GLY A 221 -4.13 26.55 -2.71
CA GLY A 221 -2.93 26.14 -1.99
C GLY A 221 -1.76 25.83 -2.94
N ALA A 222 -0.53 26.11 -2.51
CA ALA A 222 0.68 25.69 -3.22
C ALA A 222 0.75 24.15 -3.32
N PRO A 223 1.21 23.58 -4.44
CA PRO A 223 1.17 22.14 -4.68
C PRO A 223 1.95 21.35 -3.61
N VAL A 224 1.49 20.13 -3.34
CA VAL A 224 2.16 19.18 -2.43
C VAL A 224 2.59 17.98 -3.25
N ASN A 225 3.83 18.02 -3.73
CA ASN A 225 4.31 17.11 -4.76
C ASN A 225 4.91 15.82 -4.20
N VAL A 226 4.44 14.69 -4.70
CA VAL A 226 5.15 13.41 -4.66
C VAL A 226 5.89 13.26 -5.98
N THR A 227 7.21 13.05 -5.92
CA THR A 227 8.08 12.97 -7.10
C THR A 227 8.67 11.57 -7.20
N LEU A 228 8.56 10.94 -8.37
CA LEU A 228 8.97 9.56 -8.60
C LEU A 228 9.78 9.44 -9.89
N ASP A 229 10.89 8.68 -9.85
CA ASP A 229 11.65 8.31 -11.04
C ASP A 229 10.96 7.16 -11.79
N ASN A 230 10.53 7.43 -13.02
CA ASN A 230 9.80 6.46 -13.84
C ASN A 230 10.70 5.33 -14.35
N ARG A 231 12.02 5.53 -14.45
CA ARG A 231 12.96 4.45 -14.77
C ARG A 231 12.92 3.40 -13.68
N ARG A 232 12.87 3.82 -12.43
CA ARG A 232 12.79 2.92 -11.28
C ARG A 232 11.46 2.18 -11.22
N ILE A 233 10.34 2.88 -11.45
CA ILE A 233 9.01 2.23 -11.46
C ILE A 233 8.90 1.21 -12.61
N LEU A 234 9.45 1.50 -13.78
CA LEU A 234 9.48 0.58 -14.92
C LEU A 234 10.63 -0.45 -14.86
N SER A 235 11.45 -0.39 -13.81
CA SER A 235 12.67 -1.19 -13.65
C SER A 235 13.60 -1.13 -14.86
N ILE A 236 13.81 0.06 -15.42
CA ILE A 236 14.70 0.34 -16.54
C ILE A 236 16.03 0.90 -16.01
N PRO A 237 17.19 0.38 -16.44
CA PRO A 237 18.48 0.93 -16.02
C PRO A 237 18.67 2.41 -16.41
N PRO A 238 19.45 3.20 -15.66
CA PRO A 238 19.64 4.63 -15.95
C PRO A 238 20.15 4.95 -17.36
N THR A 239 20.91 4.04 -17.97
CA THR A 239 21.52 4.22 -19.28
C THR A 239 20.64 3.77 -20.46
N VAL A 240 19.47 3.20 -20.19
CA VAL A 240 18.55 2.67 -21.22
C VAL A 240 17.41 3.66 -21.41
N ASN A 241 17.05 4.00 -22.65
CA ASN A 241 15.97 4.97 -22.89
C ASN A 241 14.63 4.48 -22.33
N LEU A 242 13.83 5.42 -21.80
CA LEU A 242 12.45 5.16 -21.43
C LEU A 242 11.58 4.87 -22.67
N PRO A 243 10.44 4.19 -22.51
CA PRO A 243 9.47 4.03 -23.58
C PRO A 243 9.03 5.40 -24.13
N PRO A 244 8.80 5.53 -25.45
CA PRO A 244 8.34 6.78 -26.04
C PRO A 244 7.11 7.34 -25.31
N GLY A 245 7.14 8.64 -24.98
CA GLY A 245 6.03 9.32 -24.31
C GLY A 245 6.04 9.24 -22.78
N VAL A 246 6.85 8.37 -22.17
CA VAL A 246 7.03 8.34 -20.71
C VAL A 246 7.98 9.45 -20.26
N ASN A 247 7.58 10.23 -19.26
CA ASN A 247 8.42 11.26 -18.65
C ASN A 247 9.55 10.61 -17.82
N ASP A 248 10.71 11.26 -17.69
CA ASP A 248 11.76 10.77 -16.76
C ASP A 248 11.28 10.75 -15.30
N THR A 249 10.43 11.70 -14.94
CA THR A 249 9.90 11.86 -13.59
C THR A 249 8.40 12.08 -13.63
N THR A 250 7.69 11.44 -12.70
CA THR A 250 6.27 11.70 -12.42
C THR A 250 6.17 12.61 -11.20
N VAL A 251 5.43 13.71 -11.31
CA VAL A 251 5.17 14.65 -10.22
C VAL A 251 3.66 14.69 -9.97
N ILE A 252 3.23 14.24 -8.79
CA ILE A 252 1.80 14.15 -8.42
C ILE A 252 1.51 15.20 -7.35
N ASP A 253 0.60 16.12 -7.63
CA ASP A 253 0.13 17.09 -6.64
C ASP A 253 -0.99 16.48 -5.78
N LEU A 254 -0.67 16.16 -4.52
CA LEU A 254 -1.65 15.61 -3.58
C LEU A 254 -2.77 16.61 -3.23
N ARG A 255 -2.64 17.91 -3.52
CA ARG A 255 -3.77 18.85 -3.41
C ARG A 255 -4.79 18.68 -4.53
N LEU A 256 -4.34 18.29 -5.71
CA LEU A 256 -5.23 17.95 -6.81
C LEU A 256 -5.99 16.65 -6.49
N VAL A 257 -5.27 15.62 -6.05
CA VAL A 257 -5.87 14.38 -5.53
C VAL A 257 -6.90 14.71 -4.44
N MET A 258 -6.53 15.53 -3.45
CA MET A 258 -7.46 15.96 -2.39
C MET A 258 -8.74 16.60 -2.92
N ARG A 259 -8.62 17.48 -3.94
CA ARG A 259 -9.77 18.16 -4.55
C ARG A 259 -10.68 17.17 -5.24
N GLN A 260 -10.12 16.28 -6.05
CA GLN A 260 -10.88 15.25 -6.76
C GLN A 260 -11.58 14.29 -5.79
N VAL A 261 -10.92 13.90 -4.69
CA VAL A 261 -11.54 13.10 -3.65
C VAL A 261 -12.72 13.83 -3.03
N ILE A 262 -12.60 15.13 -2.75
CA ILE A 262 -13.73 15.93 -2.21
C ILE A 262 -14.88 16.00 -3.21
N ASP A 263 -14.58 16.09 -4.51
CA ASP A 263 -15.58 16.17 -5.58
C ASP A 263 -16.23 14.81 -5.88
N SER A 264 -15.58 13.69 -5.54
CA SER A 264 -16.04 12.33 -5.81
C SER A 264 -16.73 11.62 -4.64
N ILE A 265 -16.85 12.26 -3.46
CA ILE A 265 -17.48 11.70 -2.23
C ILE A 265 -18.81 12.34 -1.86
#